data_AF-A0A383BNX1-F1
#
_entry.id   AF-A0A383BNX1-F1
#
_cell.length_a   1.000
_cell.length_b   1.000
_cell.length_c   1.000
_cell.angle_alpha   90.00
_cell.angle_beta   90.00
_cell.angle_gamma   90.00
#
_symmetry.space_group_name_H-M   'P 1'
#
loop_
_entity.id
_entity.type
_entity.pdbx_description
1 polymer ?
#
loop_
_entity_poly.entity_id
_entity_poly.type
_entity_poly.pdbx_seq_one_letter_code
_entity_poly.pdbx_strand_id
1 'polypeptide(L)'
;MFQDIIERTGDHPNVAWRGRFADACIELCIDGESQYLIYDAHGVRIGPNRPGLRITFRLEASGNDWRELITANPRPGLQSLSAMRRTGHLKLSGDHVAFYQNLLPLELLFSMSRPRPTKANSIPTPPTIDPIVGRYINLAFEGRPHRIYFEEAGSGIPLICLHTAGADGRQYRAILNDETITENFRVVVFDLPWHGKSSPPPGFQDEIYQLSTDRYVA
;
A
#
# COMPACT_ATOMS: atom_id res chain seq x y z
N MET A 1 5.48 26.28 -6.58
CA MET A 1 4.67 25.14 -6.10
C MET A 1 5.53 24.03 -5.52
N PHE A 2 6.44 23.44 -6.29
CA PHE A 2 7.24 22.32 -5.81
C PHE A 2 8.56 22.72 -5.13
N GLN A 3 8.89 24.00 -5.06
CA GLN A 3 10.11 24.49 -4.40
C GLN A 3 10.07 24.23 -2.89
N ASP A 4 8.91 24.45 -2.27
CA ASP A 4 8.62 24.14 -0.87
C ASP A 4 8.77 22.64 -0.53
N ILE A 5 8.67 21.75 -1.53
CA ILE A 5 8.90 20.31 -1.35
C ILE A 5 10.34 20.07 -0.91
N ILE A 6 11.31 20.71 -1.56
CA ILE A 6 12.73 20.54 -1.25
C ILE A 6 13.09 21.26 0.04
N GLU A 7 12.59 22.48 0.26
CA GLU A 7 12.89 23.21 1.51
C GLU A 7 12.40 22.47 2.75
N ARG A 8 11.31 21.68 2.63
CA ARG A 8 10.81 20.81 3.70
C ARG A 8 11.51 19.46 3.82
N THR A 9 12.13 18.95 2.75
CA THR A 9 12.51 17.51 2.66
C THR A 9 13.87 17.20 2.03
N GLY A 10 14.59 18.20 1.53
CA GLY A 10 15.83 18.04 0.77
C GLY A 10 16.96 17.35 1.54
N ASP A 11 16.93 17.46 2.87
CA ASP A 11 17.82 16.73 3.79
C ASP A 11 17.04 15.71 4.64
N HIS A 12 16.10 14.99 4.03
CA HIS A 12 15.35 13.94 4.70
C HIS A 12 16.00 12.56 4.44
N PRO A 13 16.38 11.79 5.48
CA PRO A 13 17.13 10.55 5.33
C PRO A 13 16.42 9.50 4.47
N ASN A 14 15.08 9.48 4.46
CA ASN A 14 14.33 8.59 3.57
C ASN A 14 14.40 8.99 2.08
N VAL A 15 14.49 10.29 1.75
CA VAL A 15 14.69 10.75 0.36
C VAL A 15 16.08 10.31 -0.09
N ALA A 16 17.11 10.69 0.66
CA ALA A 16 18.50 10.35 0.33
C ALA A 16 18.70 8.84 0.22
N TRP A 17 18.23 8.06 1.20
CA TRP A 17 18.41 6.60 1.19
C TRP A 17 17.66 5.94 0.04
N ARG A 18 16.35 6.23 -0.14
CA ARG A 18 15.58 5.56 -1.20
C ARG A 18 15.88 6.08 -2.60
N GLY A 19 16.40 7.31 -2.67
CA GLY A 19 16.81 8.00 -3.89
C GLY A 19 18.24 7.73 -4.35
N ARG A 20 19.06 7.02 -3.57
CA ARG A 20 20.48 6.79 -3.91
C ARG A 20 20.74 6.05 -5.22
N PHE A 21 19.72 5.40 -5.77
CA PHE A 21 19.75 4.72 -7.07
C PHE A 21 18.81 5.38 -8.09
N ALA A 22 18.18 6.50 -7.71
CA ALA A 22 17.44 7.31 -8.67
C ALA A 22 18.44 7.91 -9.66
N ASP A 23 18.02 7.99 -10.91
CA ASP A 23 18.75 8.68 -11.98
C ASP A 23 17.72 9.11 -13.03
N ALA A 24 17.09 10.26 -12.76
CA ALA A 24 16.05 10.78 -13.62
C ALA A 24 16.06 12.31 -13.66
N CYS A 25 16.00 12.84 -14.88
CA CYS A 25 15.64 14.23 -15.13
C CYS A 25 14.19 14.26 -15.62
N ILE A 26 13.32 14.87 -14.84
CA ILE A 26 11.87 14.76 -14.97
C ILE A 26 11.30 16.13 -15.25
N GLU A 27 10.48 16.24 -16.28
CA GLU A 27 9.70 17.44 -16.53
C GLU A 27 8.32 17.30 -15.87
N LEU A 28 8.00 18.24 -14.97
CA LEU A 28 6.69 18.38 -14.33
C LEU A 28 5.92 19.49 -15.05
N CYS A 29 4.92 19.14 -15.83
CA CYS A 29 4.05 20.09 -16.53
C CYS A 29 2.79 20.38 -15.70
N ILE A 30 2.53 21.67 -15.48
CA ILE A 30 1.45 22.22 -14.67
C ILE A 30 0.71 23.24 -15.54
N ASP A 31 -0.48 22.89 -16.03
CA ASP A 31 -1.28 23.78 -16.90
C ASP A 31 -0.50 24.35 -18.11
N GLY A 32 0.46 23.58 -18.65
CA GLY A 32 1.31 23.98 -19.77
C GLY A 32 2.68 24.56 -19.39
N GLU A 33 2.88 24.94 -18.12
CA GLU A 33 4.15 25.46 -17.60
C GLU A 33 5.03 24.33 -17.05
N SER A 34 6.34 24.41 -17.29
CA SER A 34 7.28 23.35 -16.90
C SER A 34 8.11 23.70 -15.67
N GLN A 35 8.22 22.73 -14.76
CA GLN A 35 9.28 22.66 -13.75
C GLN A 35 10.12 21.41 -13.99
N TYR A 36 11.37 21.44 -13.58
CA TYR A 36 12.31 20.35 -13.83
C TYR A 36 12.80 19.79 -12.51
N LEU A 37 12.57 18.51 -12.30
CA LEU A 37 13.02 17.75 -11.14
C LEU A 37 14.18 16.85 -11.55
N ILE A 38 15.32 16.96 -10.87
CA ILE A 38 16.42 16.02 -10.99
C ILE A 38 16.44 15.19 -9.72
N TYR A 39 16.41 13.87 -9.88
CA TYR A 39 16.57 12.93 -8.79
C TYR A 39 17.74 12.01 -9.12
N ASP A 40 18.83 12.19 -8.39
CA ASP A 40 20.07 11.44 -8.57
C ASP A 40 20.66 11.00 -7.21
N ALA A 41 21.83 10.37 -7.23
CA ALA A 41 22.55 9.96 -6.03
C ALA A 41 22.93 11.13 -5.08
N HIS A 42 22.88 12.37 -5.55
CA HIS A 42 23.13 13.58 -4.77
C HIS A 42 21.83 14.19 -4.20
N GLY A 43 20.68 13.55 -4.43
CA GLY A 43 19.39 13.93 -3.85
C GLY A 43 18.42 14.48 -4.89
N VAL A 44 17.58 15.42 -4.45
CA VAL A 44 16.50 16.00 -5.26
C VAL A 44 16.79 17.48 -5.49
N ARG A 45 16.66 17.92 -6.74
CA ARG A 45 16.74 19.33 -7.14
C ARG A 45 15.54 19.67 -8.00
N ILE A 46 14.93 20.83 -7.79
CA ILE A 46 13.80 21.29 -8.57
C ILE A 46 13.94 22.77 -8.92
N GLY A 47 13.54 23.14 -10.12
CA GLY A 47 13.54 24.53 -10.53
C GLY A 47 12.77 24.79 -11.82
N PRO A 48 12.53 26.07 -12.14
CA PRO A 48 11.85 26.45 -13.38
C PRO A 48 12.76 26.36 -14.61
N ASN A 49 14.08 26.39 -14.40
CA ASN A 49 15.05 26.43 -15.48
C ASN A 49 15.29 25.04 -16.05
N ARG A 50 15.20 24.91 -17.38
CA ARG A 50 15.48 23.66 -18.08
C ARG A 50 16.95 23.27 -17.87
N PRO A 51 17.23 22.05 -17.37
CA PRO A 51 18.60 21.61 -17.18
C PRO A 51 19.25 21.27 -18.53
N GLY A 52 20.58 21.30 -18.58
CA GLY A 52 21.36 20.78 -19.70
C GLY A 52 21.37 19.24 -19.83
N LEU A 53 20.50 18.56 -19.07
CA LEU A 53 20.34 17.11 -19.07
C LEU A 53 19.18 16.71 -20.01
N ARG A 54 19.25 15.49 -20.55
CA ARG A 54 18.13 14.91 -21.29
C ARG A 54 16.97 14.65 -20.33
N ILE A 55 15.76 15.10 -20.69
CA ILE A 55 14.54 14.74 -19.96
C ILE A 55 14.28 13.23 -20.16
N THR A 56 14.29 12.48 -19.07
CA THR A 56 14.03 11.04 -19.01
C THR A 56 12.56 10.75 -19.26
N PHE A 57 11.66 11.44 -18.55
CA PHE A 57 10.22 11.37 -18.75
C PHE A 57 9.53 12.65 -18.28
N ARG A 58 8.29 12.83 -18.73
CA ARG A 58 7.44 13.99 -18.44
C ARG A 58 6.15 13.54 -17.76
N LEU A 59 5.80 14.25 -16.70
CA LEU A 59 4.60 14.11 -15.90
C LEU A 59 3.73 15.36 -16.10
N GLU A 60 2.54 15.19 -16.68
CA GLU A 60 1.63 16.30 -16.99
C GLU A 60 0.29 16.09 -16.29
N ALA A 61 -0.13 17.09 -15.51
CA ALA A 61 -1.43 17.15 -14.85
C ALA A 61 -1.89 18.60 -14.71
N SER A 62 -3.17 18.79 -14.38
CA SER A 62 -3.69 20.12 -14.08
C SER A 62 -3.04 20.70 -12.82
N GLY A 63 -2.92 22.03 -12.73
CA GLY A 63 -2.44 22.69 -11.52
C GLY A 63 -3.32 22.42 -10.31
N ASN A 64 -4.61 22.14 -10.53
CA ASN A 64 -5.50 21.72 -9.45
C ASN A 64 -5.15 20.33 -8.90
N ASP A 65 -4.93 19.36 -9.79
CA ASP A 65 -4.61 17.99 -9.41
C ASP A 65 -3.24 17.90 -8.72
N TRP A 66 -2.24 18.64 -9.22
CA TRP A 66 -0.96 18.77 -8.53
C TRP A 66 -1.12 19.35 -7.13
N ARG A 67 -2.03 20.34 -6.95
CA ARG A 67 -2.22 21.01 -5.65
C ARG A 67 -2.91 20.08 -4.68
N GLU A 68 -3.89 19.32 -5.16
CA GLU A 68 -4.61 18.36 -4.34
C GLU A 68 -3.71 17.21 -3.87
N LEU A 69 -2.80 16.72 -4.73
CA LEU A 69 -1.86 15.63 -4.42
C LEU A 69 -1.05 15.87 -3.13
N ILE A 70 -0.73 17.13 -2.82
CA ILE A 70 0.09 17.51 -1.65
C ILE A 70 -0.75 18.01 -0.46
N THR A 71 -2.08 17.92 -0.51
CA THR A 71 -2.94 18.21 0.64
C THR A 71 -2.84 17.11 1.71
N ALA A 72 -3.37 17.37 2.91
CA ALA A 72 -3.37 16.40 4.00
C ALA A 72 -4.18 15.14 3.68
N ASN A 73 -5.32 15.30 3.00
CA ASN A 73 -6.24 14.21 2.64
C ASN A 73 -6.71 14.38 1.18
N PRO A 74 -5.88 14.03 0.17
CA PRO A 74 -6.29 14.07 -1.23
C PRO A 74 -7.44 13.08 -1.48
N ARG A 75 -8.36 13.41 -2.39
CA ARG A 75 -9.47 12.49 -2.72
C ARG A 75 -8.97 11.23 -3.45
N PRO A 76 -9.77 10.13 -3.44
CA PRO A 76 -9.47 8.96 -4.24
C PRO A 76 -9.22 9.32 -5.72
N GLY A 77 -8.16 8.78 -6.30
CA GLY A 77 -7.65 9.12 -7.62
C GLY A 77 -6.51 10.15 -7.61
N LEU A 78 -6.34 10.93 -6.53
CA LEU A 78 -5.30 11.97 -6.40
C LEU A 78 -4.36 11.76 -5.21
N GLN A 79 -4.44 10.59 -4.56
CA GLN A 79 -3.65 10.24 -3.39
C GLN A 79 -2.22 9.76 -3.70
N SER A 80 -1.86 9.56 -4.97
CA SER A 80 -0.51 9.12 -5.41
C SER A 80 -0.33 9.34 -6.91
N LEU A 81 0.90 9.37 -7.40
CA LEU A 81 1.17 9.45 -8.85
C LEU A 81 0.58 8.24 -9.58
N SER A 82 0.67 7.06 -8.95
CA SER A 82 0.10 5.81 -9.45
C SER A 82 -1.43 5.87 -9.57
N ALA A 83 -2.11 6.45 -8.58
CA ALA A 83 -3.55 6.65 -8.61
C ALA A 83 -3.93 7.62 -9.72
N MET A 84 -3.27 8.79 -9.78
CA MET A 84 -3.54 9.81 -10.80
C MET A 84 -3.37 9.28 -12.22
N ARG A 85 -2.34 8.44 -12.45
CA ARG A 85 -2.15 7.80 -13.76
C ARG A 85 -3.28 6.82 -14.07
N ARG A 86 -3.70 6.01 -13.10
CA ARG A 86 -4.75 5.01 -13.27
C ARG A 86 -6.13 5.63 -13.51
N THR A 87 -6.39 6.79 -12.90
CA THR A 87 -7.66 7.52 -13.01
C THR A 87 -7.66 8.60 -14.08
N GLY A 88 -6.58 8.75 -14.85
CA GLY A 88 -6.50 9.66 -15.99
C GLY A 88 -6.16 11.12 -15.66
N HIS A 89 -5.81 11.43 -14.42
CA HIS A 89 -5.40 12.78 -13.98
C HIS A 89 -3.93 13.10 -14.26
N LEU A 90 -3.09 12.08 -14.45
CA LEU A 90 -1.66 12.23 -14.75
C LEU A 90 -1.30 11.56 -16.05
N LYS A 91 -0.81 12.34 -17.01
CA LYS A 91 -0.27 11.85 -18.27
C LYS A 91 1.24 11.67 -18.13
N LEU A 92 1.71 10.44 -18.42
CA LEU A 92 3.13 10.09 -18.50
C LEU A 92 3.55 10.03 -19.97
N SER A 93 4.72 10.59 -20.29
CA SER A 93 5.37 10.44 -21.59
C SER A 93 6.90 10.33 -21.44
N GLY A 94 7.59 9.75 -22.43
CA GLY A 94 9.04 9.48 -22.36
C GLY A 94 9.34 8.04 -21.95
N ASP A 95 10.34 7.84 -21.10
CA ASP A 95 10.74 6.50 -20.66
C ASP A 95 9.85 5.98 -19.51
N HIS A 96 8.97 5.03 -19.84
CA HIS A 96 8.08 4.39 -18.86
C HIS A 96 8.83 3.44 -17.91
N VAL A 97 9.90 2.80 -18.37
CA VAL A 97 10.70 1.89 -17.53
C VAL A 97 11.41 2.71 -16.46
N ALA A 98 12.04 3.82 -16.84
CA ALA A 98 12.65 4.74 -15.90
C ALA A 98 11.63 5.32 -14.91
N PHE A 99 10.41 5.64 -15.36
CA PHE A 99 9.33 6.06 -14.45
C PHE A 99 9.05 4.99 -13.37
N TYR A 100 8.88 3.72 -13.76
CA TYR A 100 8.59 2.65 -12.80
C TYR A 100 9.79 2.32 -11.90
N GLN A 101 11.02 2.40 -12.41
CA GLN A 101 12.24 2.26 -11.60
C GLN A 101 12.36 3.37 -10.55
N ASN A 102 11.89 4.58 -10.86
CA ASN A 102 11.91 5.74 -9.97
C ASN A 102 10.59 5.96 -9.22
N LEU A 103 9.60 5.07 -9.35
CA LEU A 103 8.26 5.31 -8.82
C LEU A 103 8.25 5.42 -7.29
N LEU A 104 8.87 4.46 -6.60
CA LEU A 104 8.91 4.47 -5.13
C LEU A 104 9.53 5.75 -4.55
N PRO A 105 10.73 6.19 -4.99
CA PRO A 105 11.31 7.41 -4.45
C PRO A 105 10.50 8.67 -4.83
N LEU A 106 9.83 8.70 -5.98
CA LEU A 106 8.92 9.80 -6.34
C LEU A 106 7.65 9.84 -5.48
N GLU A 107 6.99 8.70 -5.28
CA GLU A 107 5.79 8.62 -4.42
C GLU A 107 6.13 9.06 -2.99
N LEU A 108 7.31 8.67 -2.49
CA LEU A 108 7.80 9.13 -1.20
C LEU A 108 7.98 10.65 -1.16
N LEU A 109 8.63 11.24 -2.18
CA LEU A 109 8.87 12.67 -2.27
C LEU A 109 7.55 13.48 -2.19
N PHE A 110 6.55 13.12 -3.01
CA PHE A 110 5.25 13.79 -2.98
C PHE A 110 4.48 13.52 -1.68
N SER A 111 4.60 12.31 -1.11
CA SER A 111 3.96 11.99 0.17
C SER A 111 4.55 12.83 1.33
N MET A 112 5.85 13.07 1.37
CA MET A 112 6.49 13.88 2.41
C MET A 112 6.27 15.39 2.23
N SER A 113 5.80 15.79 1.05
CA SER A 113 5.38 17.18 0.78
C SER A 113 4.06 17.55 1.46
N ARG A 114 3.29 16.54 1.89
CA ARG A 114 2.01 16.73 2.56
C ARG A 114 2.20 17.28 3.97
N PRO A 115 1.24 18.07 4.49
CA PRO A 115 1.18 18.37 5.91
C PRO A 115 1.26 17.08 6.72
N ARG A 116 2.27 16.99 7.59
CA ARG A 116 2.39 15.83 8.49
C ARG A 116 1.21 15.90 9.47
N PRO A 117 0.42 14.85 9.64
CA PRO A 117 -0.52 14.81 10.75
C PRO A 117 0.28 15.05 12.03
N THR A 118 -0.27 15.86 12.94
CA THR A 118 0.28 16.04 14.28
C THR A 118 0.43 14.63 14.86
N LYS A 119 1.68 14.15 14.95
CA LYS A 119 1.93 12.92 15.68
C LYS A 119 1.52 13.23 17.11
N ALA A 120 0.44 12.61 17.58
CA ALA A 120 0.26 12.45 19.00
C ALA A 120 1.48 11.65 19.46
N ASN A 121 2.47 12.35 20.04
CA ASN A 121 3.44 11.72 20.92
C ASN A 121 2.66 11.32 22.18
N SER A 122 1.74 10.38 22.06
CA SER A 122 1.13 9.76 23.22
C SER A 122 2.17 8.84 23.82
N ILE A 123 2.30 8.91 25.15
CA ILE A 123 2.92 7.85 25.92
C ILE A 123 2.22 6.55 25.51
N PRO A 124 2.95 5.46 25.19
CA PRO A 124 2.32 4.19 24.89
C PRO A 124 1.38 3.81 26.03
N THR A 125 0.12 3.54 25.70
CA THR A 125 -0.85 2.98 26.65
C THR A 125 -0.28 1.65 27.18
N PRO A 126 -0.57 1.26 28.44
CA PRO A 126 -0.18 -0.06 28.94
C PRO A 126 -0.62 -1.18 27.97
N PRO A 127 0.18 -2.26 27.83
CA PRO A 127 -0.15 -3.34 26.92
C PRO A 127 -1.44 -4.04 27.35
N THR A 128 -2.29 -4.37 26.37
CA THR A 128 -3.52 -5.16 26.55
C THR A 128 -3.43 -6.46 25.76
N ILE A 129 -4.23 -7.45 26.15
CA ILE A 129 -4.40 -8.71 25.42
C ILE A 129 -5.82 -8.72 24.88
N ASP A 130 -5.96 -9.02 23.60
CA ASP A 130 -7.25 -9.05 22.94
C ASP A 130 -8.00 -10.36 23.24
N PRO A 131 -9.35 -10.35 23.24
CA PRO A 131 -10.15 -11.51 23.61
C PRO A 131 -10.11 -12.65 22.58
N ILE A 132 -9.39 -12.46 21.48
CA ILE A 132 -9.32 -13.37 20.34
C ILE A 132 -8.54 -14.63 20.71
N VAL A 133 -9.13 -15.78 20.39
CA VAL A 133 -8.49 -17.09 20.54
C VAL A 133 -8.12 -17.64 19.17
N GLY A 134 -6.82 -17.86 18.95
CA GLY A 134 -6.29 -18.51 17.75
C GLY A 134 -6.05 -20.00 17.96
N ARG A 135 -6.50 -20.84 17.02
CA ARG A 135 -6.37 -22.31 17.08
C ARG A 135 -6.08 -22.89 15.69
N TYR A 136 -5.63 -24.15 15.69
CA TYR A 136 -5.58 -24.96 14.48
C TYR A 136 -6.64 -26.04 14.53
N ILE A 137 -7.33 -26.25 13.42
CA ILE A 137 -8.15 -27.43 13.17
C ILE A 137 -7.42 -28.32 12.15
N ASN A 138 -7.37 -29.62 12.44
CA ASN A 138 -6.89 -30.63 11.49
C ASN A 138 -8.11 -31.31 10.89
N LEU A 139 -8.22 -31.30 9.57
CA LEU A 139 -9.35 -31.86 8.84
C LEU A 139 -8.89 -32.50 7.53
N ALA A 140 -9.67 -33.45 7.02
CA ALA A 140 -9.47 -33.98 5.67
C ALA A 140 -10.31 -33.15 4.69
N PHE A 141 -9.67 -32.64 3.64
CA PHE A 141 -10.31 -31.92 2.55
C PHE A 141 -9.80 -32.50 1.22
N GLU A 142 -10.73 -32.89 0.34
CA GLU A 142 -10.44 -33.65 -0.90
C GLU A 142 -9.52 -34.87 -0.66
N GLY A 143 -9.76 -35.62 0.41
CA GLY A 143 -8.96 -36.80 0.76
C GLY A 143 -7.55 -36.50 1.25
N ARG A 144 -7.19 -35.22 1.50
CA ARG A 144 -5.88 -34.81 1.99
C ARG A 144 -5.95 -34.14 3.36
N PRO A 145 -4.99 -34.42 4.27
CA PRO A 145 -4.94 -33.74 5.56
C PRO A 145 -4.57 -32.27 5.37
N HIS A 146 -5.36 -31.39 5.98
CA HIS A 146 -5.15 -29.96 6.04
C HIS A 146 -5.06 -29.52 7.50
N ARG A 147 -4.17 -28.57 7.77
CA ARG A 147 -4.05 -27.89 9.06
C ARG A 147 -4.41 -26.43 8.85
N ILE A 148 -5.60 -26.06 9.29
CA ILE A 148 -6.18 -24.73 9.08
C ILE A 148 -6.10 -23.93 10.37
N TYR A 149 -5.47 -22.76 10.31
CA TYR A 149 -5.51 -21.78 11.39
C TYR A 149 -6.80 -20.99 11.33
N PHE A 150 -7.40 -20.74 12.49
CA PHE A 150 -8.52 -19.81 12.63
C PHE A 150 -8.43 -19.02 13.93
N GLU A 151 -9.02 -17.84 13.91
CA GLU A 151 -9.24 -16.96 15.05
C GLU A 151 -10.74 -16.88 15.32
N GLU A 152 -11.12 -16.87 16.59
CA GLU A 152 -12.50 -16.68 17.01
C GLU A 152 -12.62 -15.70 18.18
N ALA A 153 -13.73 -14.98 18.22
CA ALA A 153 -14.13 -14.12 19.32
C ALA A 153 -15.66 -14.02 19.41
N GLY A 154 -16.16 -13.69 20.60
CA GLY A 154 -17.58 -13.51 20.84
C GLY A 154 -18.38 -14.81 20.98
N SER A 155 -19.70 -14.67 20.94
CA SER A 155 -20.66 -15.76 21.15
C SER A 155 -21.95 -15.50 20.37
N GLY A 156 -22.77 -16.53 20.15
CA GLY A 156 -24.04 -16.40 19.43
C GLY A 156 -23.97 -16.96 18.01
N ILE A 157 -24.61 -16.28 17.06
CA ILE A 157 -24.74 -16.76 15.67
C ILE A 157 -23.34 -16.79 15.02
N PRO A 158 -22.93 -17.89 14.35
CA PRO A 158 -21.66 -17.93 13.66
C PRO A 158 -21.58 -16.90 12.52
N LEU A 159 -20.61 -16.01 12.57
CA LEU A 159 -20.22 -15.11 11.48
C LEU A 159 -18.91 -15.61 10.89
N ILE A 160 -18.98 -16.24 9.71
CA ILE A 160 -17.81 -16.77 9.01
C ILE A 160 -17.22 -15.69 8.09
N CYS A 161 -15.95 -15.36 8.29
CA CYS A 161 -15.26 -14.33 7.54
C CYS A 161 -14.24 -14.93 6.57
N LEU A 162 -14.37 -14.61 5.28
CA LEU A 162 -13.56 -15.15 4.19
C LEU A 162 -12.66 -14.06 3.61
N HIS A 163 -11.34 -14.20 3.78
CA HIS A 163 -10.39 -13.19 3.31
C HIS A 163 -10.32 -13.12 1.77
N THR A 164 -9.86 -11.98 1.25
CA THR A 164 -9.66 -11.80 -0.19
C THR A 164 -8.40 -12.52 -0.70
N ALA A 165 -8.29 -12.71 -2.01
CA ALA A 165 -7.11 -13.30 -2.63
C ALA A 165 -5.82 -12.53 -2.28
N GLY A 166 -4.76 -13.24 -1.93
CA GLY A 166 -3.47 -12.66 -1.53
C GLY A 166 -3.48 -11.99 -0.14
N ALA A 167 -4.52 -12.21 0.66
CA ALA A 167 -4.63 -11.75 2.04
C ALA A 167 -4.80 -12.92 3.02
N ASP A 168 -5.09 -12.61 4.28
CA ASP A 168 -5.31 -13.57 5.36
C ASP A 168 -6.31 -13.00 6.39
N GLY A 169 -6.59 -13.76 7.44
CA GLY A 169 -7.57 -13.42 8.48
C GLY A 169 -7.35 -12.07 9.17
N ARG A 170 -6.16 -11.47 9.10
CA ARG A 170 -5.88 -10.13 9.65
C ARG A 170 -6.80 -9.04 9.08
N GLN A 171 -7.40 -9.25 7.91
CA GLN A 171 -8.40 -8.34 7.35
C GLN A 171 -9.59 -8.09 8.31
N TYR A 172 -9.90 -9.06 9.17
CA TYR A 172 -11.05 -9.02 10.07
C TYR A 172 -10.68 -8.67 11.51
N ARG A 173 -9.47 -8.18 11.76
CA ARG A 173 -9.00 -7.86 13.11
C ARG A 173 -9.92 -6.89 13.84
N ALA A 174 -10.44 -5.87 13.16
CA ALA A 174 -11.37 -4.92 13.77
C ALA A 174 -12.69 -5.60 14.16
N ILE A 175 -13.23 -6.48 13.29
CA ILE A 175 -14.48 -7.21 13.53
C ILE A 175 -14.36 -8.15 14.73
N LEU A 176 -13.22 -8.85 14.85
CA LEU A 176 -12.95 -9.75 15.98
C LEU A 176 -12.83 -9.03 17.35
N ASN A 177 -12.65 -7.71 17.38
CA ASN A 177 -12.62 -6.92 18.63
C ASN A 177 -13.81 -5.97 18.78
N ASP A 178 -14.77 -5.98 17.85
CA ASP A 178 -15.91 -5.10 17.95
C ASP A 178 -16.91 -5.72 18.94
N GLU A 179 -17.01 -5.14 20.13
CA GLU A 179 -17.93 -5.61 21.19
C GLU A 179 -19.38 -5.64 20.68
N THR A 180 -19.79 -4.67 19.87
CA THR A 180 -21.16 -4.61 19.33
C THR A 180 -21.47 -5.80 18.41
N ILE A 181 -20.45 -6.35 17.75
CA ILE A 181 -20.55 -7.54 16.91
C ILE A 181 -20.42 -8.80 17.77
N THR A 182 -19.37 -8.89 18.60
CA THR A 182 -18.99 -10.11 19.33
C THR A 182 -19.96 -10.48 20.46
N GLU A 183 -20.76 -9.53 20.96
CA GLU A 183 -21.88 -9.81 21.87
C GLU A 183 -23.02 -10.60 21.20
N ASN A 184 -23.19 -10.47 19.88
CA ASN A 184 -24.29 -11.08 19.12
C ASN A 184 -23.84 -12.25 18.25
N PHE A 185 -22.56 -12.24 17.83
CA PHE A 185 -22.00 -13.20 16.89
C PHE A 185 -20.73 -13.86 17.44
N ARG A 186 -20.64 -15.17 17.23
CA ARG A 186 -19.35 -15.88 17.29
C ARG A 186 -18.65 -15.65 15.96
N VAL A 187 -17.73 -14.70 15.93
CA VAL A 187 -16.95 -14.39 14.74
C VAL A 187 -15.88 -15.45 14.58
N VAL A 188 -15.80 -16.06 13.40
CA VAL A 188 -14.81 -17.08 13.05
C VAL A 188 -14.11 -16.66 11.76
N VAL A 189 -12.81 -16.44 11.85
CA VAL A 189 -11.96 -16.01 10.74
C VAL A 189 -10.91 -17.09 10.52
N PHE A 190 -10.94 -17.76 9.38
CA PHE A 190 -9.95 -18.78 9.06
C PHE A 190 -9.06 -18.33 7.91
N ASP A 191 -7.81 -18.80 7.95
CA ASP A 191 -6.89 -18.65 6.84
C ASP A 191 -7.11 -19.82 5.87
N LEU A 192 -7.41 -19.54 4.60
CA LEU A 192 -7.47 -20.59 3.58
C LEU A 192 -6.12 -21.33 3.48
N PRO A 193 -6.10 -22.58 2.98
CA PRO A 193 -4.84 -23.23 2.63
C PRO A 193 -3.93 -22.28 1.84
N TRP A 194 -2.63 -22.27 2.14
CA TRP A 194 -1.61 -21.40 1.53
C TRP A 194 -1.61 -19.93 1.97
N HIS A 195 -2.47 -19.54 2.90
CA HIS A 195 -2.60 -18.16 3.36
C HIS A 195 -2.32 -18.05 4.86
N GLY A 196 -1.87 -16.87 5.29
CA GLY A 196 -1.63 -16.55 6.69
C GLY A 196 -0.82 -17.63 7.43
N LYS A 197 -1.43 -18.23 8.46
CA LYS A 197 -0.85 -19.30 9.28
C LYS A 197 -1.31 -20.71 8.85
N SER A 198 -2.16 -20.83 7.84
CA SER A 198 -2.58 -22.10 7.23
C SER A 198 -1.57 -22.54 6.18
N SER A 199 -0.71 -23.48 6.56
CA SER A 199 0.27 -24.08 5.64
C SER A 199 -0.43 -24.79 4.47
N PRO A 200 0.23 -24.89 3.29
CA PRO A 200 -0.25 -25.77 2.23
C PRO A 200 -0.31 -27.24 2.69
N PRO A 201 -1.18 -28.08 2.07
CA PRO A 201 -1.28 -29.48 2.42
C PRO A 201 0.02 -30.25 2.07
N PRO A 202 0.31 -31.39 2.71
CA PRO A 202 1.44 -32.24 2.33
C PRO A 202 1.41 -32.63 0.84
N GLY A 203 2.58 -32.64 0.19
CA GLY A 203 2.71 -32.93 -1.25
C GLY A 203 2.54 -31.70 -2.15
N PHE A 204 2.28 -30.52 -1.58
CA PHE A 204 2.03 -29.30 -2.35
C PHE A 204 3.17 -28.89 -3.29
N GLN A 205 4.41 -29.24 -2.98
CA GLN A 205 5.58 -28.87 -3.77
C GLN A 205 5.60 -29.50 -5.17
N ASP A 206 4.83 -30.58 -5.36
CA ASP A 206 4.76 -31.34 -6.61
C ASP A 206 3.57 -30.91 -7.49
N GLU A 207 2.81 -29.90 -7.07
CA GLU A 207 1.61 -29.42 -7.76
C GLU A 207 1.57 -27.90 -7.92
N ILE A 208 0.79 -27.44 -8.90
CA ILE A 208 0.49 -26.02 -9.08
C ILE A 208 -0.78 -25.71 -8.29
N TYR A 209 -0.74 -24.69 -7.44
CA TYR A 209 -1.93 -24.20 -6.76
C TYR A 209 -3.00 -23.77 -7.78
N GLN A 210 -4.19 -24.35 -7.66
CA GLN A 210 -5.35 -24.01 -8.47
C GLN A 210 -6.56 -23.74 -7.57
N LEU A 211 -7.04 -22.50 -7.60
CA LEU A 211 -8.29 -22.08 -6.99
C LEU A 211 -9.42 -22.24 -8.01
N SER A 212 -10.23 -23.29 -7.85
CA SER A 212 -11.49 -23.46 -8.59
C SER A 212 -12.68 -23.09 -7.70
N THR A 213 -13.81 -22.72 -8.31
CA THR A 213 -15.06 -22.46 -7.58
C THR A 213 -15.47 -23.68 -6.76
N ASP A 214 -15.40 -24.88 -7.34
CA ASP A 214 -15.77 -26.12 -6.65
C ASP A 214 -14.91 -26.34 -5.40
N ARG A 215 -13.58 -26.12 -5.50
CA ARG A 215 -12.66 -26.19 -4.36
C ARG A 215 -12.91 -25.14 -3.29
N TYR A 216 -13.40 -23.98 -3.68
CA TYR A 216 -13.68 -22.90 -2.74
C TYR A 216 -14.96 -23.14 -1.93
N VAL A 217 -15.93 -23.87 -2.49
CA VAL A 217 -17.27 -24.07 -1.89
C VAL A 217 -17.42 -25.43 -1.19
N ALA A 218 -16.55 -26.41 -1.50
CA ALA A 218 -16.60 -27.78 -0.98
C ALA A 218 -16.37 -27.93 0.55
#